data_AF-A0A2D7YR22-F1
#
_entry.id   AF-A0A2D7YR22-F1
#
_cell.length_a   1.000
_cell.length_b   1.000
_cell.length_c   1.000
_cell.angle_alpha   90.00
_cell.angle_beta   90.00
_cell.angle_gamma   90.00
#
_symmetry.space_group_name_H-M   'P 1'
#
loop_
_entity.id
_entity.type
_entity.pdbx_description
1 polymer ?
#
loop_
_entity_poly.entity_id
_entity_poly.type
_entity_poly.pdbx_seq_one_letter_code
_entity_poly.pdbx_strand_id
1 'polypeptide(L)' 'MSTISEKYIGDREVHTTDRGARYIITEDGRKLYITKAGKTYRRSFKPRPGAFARSLAAQIRYSQNNN' A
#
# COMPACT_ATOMS: atom_id res chain seq x y z
N MET A 1 -19.83 -11.73 13.82
CA MET A 1 -18.47 -11.57 13.24
C MET A 1 -17.55 -12.53 13.96
N SER A 2 -17.05 -13.58 13.30
CA SER A 2 -16.02 -14.44 13.87
C SER A 2 -14.66 -13.78 13.70
N THR A 3 -14.07 -13.30 14.80
CA THR A 3 -12.66 -12.95 14.83
C THR A 3 -11.87 -14.25 14.75
N ILE A 4 -11.39 -14.59 13.54
CA ILE A 4 -10.38 -15.63 13.37
C ILE A 4 -9.15 -15.13 14.12
N SER A 5 -8.94 -15.59 15.35
CA SER A 5 -7.64 -15.44 16.01
C SER A 5 -6.69 -16.36 15.27
N GLU A 6 -6.01 -15.82 14.26
CA GLU A 6 -4.96 -16.52 13.50
C GLU A 6 -3.78 -16.77 14.47
N LYS A 7 -3.92 -17.80 15.31
CA LYS A 7 -2.85 -18.26 16.22
C LYS A 7 -1.68 -18.84 15.41
N TYR A 8 -1.92 -19.22 14.16
CA TYR A 8 -0.95 -19.81 13.26
C TYR A 8 -1.00 -19.16 11.88
N ILE A 9 0.16 -19.10 11.22
CA ILE A 9 0.31 -18.82 9.78
C ILE A 9 0.99 -20.04 9.16
N GLY A 10 0.22 -20.82 8.39
CA GLY A 10 0.63 -22.18 8.03
C GLY A 10 0.84 -23.00 9.30
N ASP A 11 2.01 -23.62 9.44
CA ASP A 11 2.38 -24.44 10.61
C ASP A 11 3.12 -23.66 11.71
N ARG A 12 3.29 -22.35 11.54
CA ARG A 12 4.09 -21.52 12.47
C ARG A 12 3.21 -20.71 13.41
N GLU A 13 3.52 -20.76 14.70
CA GLU A 13 2.80 -20.01 15.72
C GLU A 13 3.06 -18.51 15.60
N VAL A 14 1.98 -17.73 15.74
CA VAL A 14 2.00 -16.27 15.73
C VAL A 14 2.16 -15.77 17.16
N HIS A 15 3.25 -15.06 17.40
CA HIS A 15 3.51 -14.39 18.66
C HIS A 15 3.08 -12.93 18.58
N THR A 16 2.64 -12.39 19.72
CA THR A 16 2.23 -10.99 19.84
C THR A 16 3.09 -10.33 20.90
N THR A 17 3.63 -9.15 20.56
CA THR A 17 4.37 -8.30 21.51
C THR A 17 3.41 -7.50 22.37
N ASP A 18 3.90 -6.94 23.49
CA ASP A 18 3.11 -6.09 24.40
C ASP A 18 2.51 -4.85 23.70
N ARG A 19 3.15 -4.40 22.61
CA ARG A 19 2.68 -3.27 21.78
C ARG A 19 1.73 -3.71 20.65
N GLY A 20 1.29 -4.97 20.63
CA GLY A 20 0.33 -5.52 19.67
C GLY A 20 0.92 -5.86 18.29
N ALA A 21 2.24 -5.74 18.09
CA ALA A 21 2.87 -6.19 16.85
C ALA A 21 2.94 -7.73 16.83
N ARG A 22 2.59 -8.33 15.68
CA ARG A 22 2.58 -9.77 15.47
C ARG A 22 3.83 -10.22 14.70
N TYR A 23 4.38 -11.38 15.06
CA TYR A 23 5.53 -11.97 14.37
C TYR A 23 5.51 -13.50 14.43
N ILE A 24 6.27 -14.13 13.54
CA ILE A 24 6.59 -15.57 13.58
C ILE A 24 8.09 -15.76 13.83
N ILE A 25 8.47 -16.93 14.35
CA ILE A 25 9.87 -17.34 14.48
C ILE A 25 10.22 -18.25 13.28
N THR A 26 11.31 -17.94 12.58
CA THR A 26 11.82 -18.78 11.48
C THR A 26 12.59 -19.97 12.01
N GLU A 27 12.85 -20.96 11.16
CA GLU A 27 13.70 -22.11 11.50
C GLU A 27 15.10 -21.69 11.99
N ASP A 28 15.66 -20.62 11.43
CA ASP A 28 16.93 -20.02 11.88
C ASP A 28 16.81 -19.20 13.20
N GLY A 29 15.67 -19.22 13.87
CA GLY A 29 15.42 -18.48 15.12
C GLY A 29 15.20 -16.97 14.97
N ARG A 30 15.06 -16.45 13.74
CA ARG A 30 14.84 -15.02 13.49
C ARG A 30 13.36 -14.65 13.63
N LYS A 31 13.08 -13.42 14.07
CA LYS A 31 11.71 -12.88 14.14
C LYS A 31 11.33 -12.22 12.83
N LEU A 32 10.26 -12.69 12.18
CA LEU A 32 9.65 -12.04 11.01
C LEU A 32 8.34 -11.38 11.42
N TYR A 33 8.30 -10.06 11.36
CA TYR A 33 7.11 -9.29 11.70
C TYR A 33 6.07 -9.36 10.59
N ILE A 34 4.83 -9.65 10.97
CA ILE A 34 3.68 -9.69 10.07
C ILE A 34 3.16 -8.25 9.93
N THR A 35 3.70 -7.51 8.97
CA THR A 35 3.12 -6.23 8.58
C THR A 35 1.85 -6.51 7.77
N LYS A 36 0.69 -6.02 8.22
CA LYS A 36 -0.47 -5.88 7.31
C LYS A 36 0.04 -5.04 6.15
N ALA A 37 0.22 -5.64 4.97
CA ALA A 37 0.55 -4.90 3.77
C ALA A 37 -0.44 -3.74 3.70
N GLY A 38 0.07 -2.51 3.82
CA GLY A 38 -0.76 -1.32 3.77
C GLY A 38 -1.60 -1.41 2.50
N LYS A 39 -2.91 -1.21 2.62
CA LYS A 39 -3.76 -1.07 1.44
C LYS A 39 -3.17 0.05 0.59
N THR A 40 -2.48 -0.30 -0.49
CA THR A 40 -2.19 0.66 -1.56
C THR A 40 -3.55 0.98 -2.16
N TYR A 41 -4.18 2.05 -1.68
CA TYR A 41 -5.31 2.64 -2.38
C TYR A 41 -4.76 3.03 -3.76
N ARG A 42 -5.00 2.17 -4.75
CA ARG A 42 -4.98 2.58 -6.15
C ARG A 42 -6.12 3.59 -6.25
N ARG A 43 -5.86 4.85 -5.86
CA ARG A 43 -6.66 5.97 -6.28
C ARG A 43 -6.63 5.85 -7.78
N SER A 44 -7.75 5.43 -8.38
CA SER A 44 -7.95 5.68 -9.80
C SER A 44 -7.57 7.15 -9.98
N PHE A 45 -6.52 7.39 -10.75
CA PHE A 45 -6.08 8.75 -11.02
C PHE A 45 -7.20 9.38 -11.83
N LYS A 46 -8.16 9.97 -11.13
CA LYS A 46 -9.21 10.79 -11.71
C LYS A 46 -8.60 12.19 -11.75
N PRO A 47 -8.10 12.65 -12.91
CA PRO A 47 -7.73 14.04 -13.04
C PRO A 47 -8.87 14.91 -12.51
N ARG A 48 -8.54 15.95 -11.74
CA ARG A 48 -9.54 16.97 -11.36
C ARG A 48 -10.27 17.42 -12.62
N PRO A 49 -11.59 17.70 -12.58
CA PRO A 49 -12.30 18.27 -13.71
C PRO A 49 -11.47 19.41 -14.35
N GLY A 50 -11.28 19.33 -15.67
CA GLY A 50 -10.46 20.27 -16.42
C GLY A 50 -8.93 20.05 -16.39
N ALA A 51 -8.38 19.00 -15.75
CA ALA A 51 -6.94 18.76 -15.81
C ALA A 51 -6.45 18.42 -17.23
N PHE A 52 -7.27 17.69 -17.99
CA PHE A 52 -7.01 17.44 -19.41
C PHE A 52 -7.03 18.74 -20.24
N ALA A 53 -7.98 19.65 -19.96
CA ALA A 53 -8.02 20.96 -20.61
C ALA A 53 -6.76 21.79 -20.27
N ARG A 54 -6.27 21.73 -19.03
CA ARG A 54 -5.04 22.39 -18.60
C ARG A 54 -3.79 21.81 -19.28
N SER A 55 -3.69 20.48 -19.41
CA SER A 55 -2.56 19.86 -20.12
C SER A 55 -2.57 20.19 -21.61
N LEU A 56 -3.74 20.16 -22.25
CA LEU A 56 -3.88 20.51 -23.66
C LEU A 56 -3.54 21.98 -23.93
N ALA A 57 -4.05 22.90 -23.09
CA ALA A 57 -3.73 24.32 -23.19
C ALA A 57 -2.23 24.60 -23.01
N ALA A 58 -1.56 23.88 -22.10
CA ALA A 58 -0.12 24.00 -21.90
C ALA A 58 0.68 23.54 -23.13
N GLN A 59 0.30 22.41 -23.75
CA GLN A 59 0.94 21.91 -24.97
C GLN A 59 0.78 22.88 -26.14
N ILE A 60 -0.43 23.42 -26.35
CA ILE A 60 -0.71 24.40 -27.40
C ILE A 60 0.11 25.67 -27.17
N ARG A 61 0.14 26.20 -25.94
CA ARG A 61 0.96 27.39 -25.61
C ARG A 61 2.45 27.14 -25.88
N TYR A 62 2.97 25.97 -25.52
CA TYR A 62 4.36 25.63 -25.78
C TYR A 62 4.65 25.58 -27.28
N SER A 63 3.73 25.03 -28.09
CA SER A 63 3.86 25.01 -29.55
C SER A 63 3.81 26.40 -30.19
N GLN A 64 3.04 27.35 -29.64
CA GLN A 64 2.94 28.70 -30.17
C GLN A 64 4.14 29.58 -29.82
N ASN A 65 4.83 29.30 -28.72
CA ASN A 65 5.99 30.06 -28.27
C ASN A 65 7.32 29.57 -28.89
N ASN A 66 7.30 28.45 -29.63
CA ASN A 66 8.48 27.87 -30.28
C ASN A 66 8.38 27.91 -31.82
N ASN A 67 7.47 28.72 -32.36
CA ASN A 67 7.39 29.14 -33.76
C ASN A 67 7.60 30.65 -33.84
#